data_AF-A0A359G8C8-F1
#
_entry.id   AF-A0A359G8C8-F1
#
_cell.length_a   1.000
_cell.length_b   1.000
_cell.length_c   1.000
_cell.angle_alpha   90.00
_cell.angle_beta   90.00
_cell.angle_gamma   90.00
#
_symmetry.space_group_name_H-M   'P 1'
#
loop_
_entity.id
_entity.type
_entity.pdbx_description
1 polymer ?
#
loop_
_entity_poly.entity_id
_entity_poly.type
_entity_poly.pdbx_seq_one_letter_code
_entity_poly.pdbx_strand_id
1 'polypeptide(L)'
;FNPGELVIGAKGTFFARSIDMEVVLSKECLVAAAQHRGMSVVEMMQNCVIFNDKTHAAFAADKATRAERTITLRHGEKMLFGANRDKGLVFENMKLKVVTVGQEGYTLDDVLTHDAHERDTTLHSMLAAMKYPDYPVALGVIRAVEDDAVYDRAVEQQVEEVKASSKIRCVDDLLRSGATWEVE
;
A
#
# COMPACT_ATOMS: atom_id res chain seq x y z
N PHE A 1 11.38 -13.12 -4.44
CA PHE A 1 10.06 -12.56 -4.74
C PHE A 1 9.66 -11.64 -3.60
N ASN A 2 9.24 -10.42 -3.89
CA ASN A 2 8.75 -9.45 -2.91
C ASN A 2 7.42 -8.89 -3.41
N PRO A 3 6.28 -9.20 -2.74
CA PRO A 3 4.97 -8.73 -3.18
C PRO A 3 4.88 -7.22 -3.28
N GLY A 4 5.50 -6.48 -2.35
CA GLY A 4 5.44 -5.03 -2.34
C GLY A 4 6.16 -4.39 -3.53
N GLU A 5 7.35 -4.88 -3.88
CA GLU A 5 8.07 -4.41 -5.07
C GLU A 5 7.30 -4.72 -6.36
N LEU A 6 6.63 -5.88 -6.43
CA LEU A 6 5.79 -6.21 -7.58
C LEU A 6 4.60 -5.25 -7.69
N VAL A 7 3.86 -5.02 -6.61
CA VAL A 7 2.69 -4.14 -6.60
C VAL A 7 3.08 -2.72 -6.97
N ILE A 8 4.11 -2.17 -6.32
CA ILE A 8 4.55 -0.79 -6.55
C ILE A 8 5.18 -0.64 -7.94
N GLY A 9 5.96 -1.62 -8.38
CA GLY A 9 6.53 -1.67 -9.72
C GLY A 9 5.47 -1.73 -10.83
N ALA A 10 4.35 -2.42 -10.57
CA ALA A 10 3.17 -2.45 -11.42
C ALA A 10 2.27 -1.19 -11.28
N LYS A 11 2.77 -0.13 -10.64
CA LYS A 11 2.05 1.13 -10.40
C LYS A 11 0.81 0.99 -9.51
N GLY A 12 0.77 -0.03 -8.65
CA GLY A 12 -0.27 -0.19 -7.64
C GLY A 12 -0.37 1.06 -6.74
N THR A 13 -1.59 1.50 -6.53
CA THR A 13 -1.91 2.73 -5.77
C THR A 13 -2.06 2.49 -4.29
N PHE A 14 -2.27 1.25 -3.87
CA PHE A 14 -2.39 0.88 -2.47
C PHE A 14 -1.61 -0.39 -2.16
N PHE A 15 -0.74 -0.32 -1.16
CA PHE A 15 -0.01 -1.45 -0.62
C PHE A 15 0.14 -1.33 0.90
N ALA A 16 -0.26 -2.37 1.61
CA ALA A 16 -0.05 -2.51 3.04
C ALA A 16 0.57 -3.86 3.38
N ARG A 17 1.32 -3.92 4.47
CA ARG A 17 1.92 -5.16 4.99
C ARG A 17 1.63 -5.31 6.47
N SER A 18 1.28 -6.52 6.92
CA SER A 18 1.10 -6.83 8.35
C SER A 18 1.57 -8.24 8.68
N ILE A 19 1.55 -8.58 9.96
CA ILE A 19 1.87 -9.89 10.52
C ILE A 19 0.63 -10.41 11.25
N ASP A 20 0.39 -11.72 11.17
CA ASP A 20 -0.73 -12.42 11.82
C ASP A 20 -0.92 -12.10 13.31
N MET A 21 0.18 -11.96 14.04
CA MET A 21 0.18 -11.65 15.48
C MET A 21 -0.19 -10.20 15.80
N GLU A 22 -0.15 -9.27 14.84
CA GLU A 22 -0.50 -7.86 15.03
C GLU A 22 -1.95 -7.62 14.59
N VAL A 23 -2.90 -8.08 15.41
CA VAL A 23 -4.35 -8.07 15.07
C VAL A 23 -4.87 -6.65 14.86
N VAL A 24 -4.45 -5.69 15.70
CA VAL A 24 -4.89 -4.29 15.59
C VAL A 24 -4.37 -3.66 14.30
N LEU A 25 -3.08 -3.83 14.00
CA LEU A 25 -2.48 -3.33 12.77
C LEU A 25 -3.12 -3.98 11.53
N SER A 26 -3.36 -5.29 11.58
CA SER A 26 -4.00 -6.02 10.49
C SER A 26 -5.40 -5.48 10.21
N LYS A 27 -6.18 -5.18 11.26
CA LYS A 27 -7.47 -4.49 11.13
C LYS A 27 -7.31 -3.12 10.49
N GLU A 28 -6.37 -2.30 10.95
CA GLU A 28 -6.11 -0.96 10.40
C GLU A 28 -5.78 -1.03 8.89
N CYS A 29 -4.89 -1.93 8.48
CA CYS A 29 -4.51 -2.14 7.08
C CYS A 29 -5.70 -2.58 6.22
N LEU A 30 -6.51 -3.53 6.71
CA LEU A 30 -7.67 -4.04 5.96
C LEU A 30 -8.78 -2.99 5.82
N VAL A 31 -9.02 -2.18 6.86
CA VAL A 31 -9.99 -1.07 6.79
C VAL A 31 -9.52 -0.02 5.81
N ALA A 32 -8.24 0.37 5.85
CA ALA A 32 -7.67 1.32 4.91
C ALA A 32 -7.75 0.80 3.46
N ALA A 33 -7.46 -0.49 3.26
CA ALA A 33 -7.58 -1.14 1.95
C ALA A 33 -9.01 -1.09 1.41
N ALA A 34 -10.00 -1.39 2.26
CA ALA A 34 -11.41 -1.35 1.89
C ALA A 34 -11.93 0.07 1.58
N GLN A 35 -11.32 1.10 2.19
CA GLN A 35 -11.65 2.50 1.93
C GLN A 35 -10.93 3.06 0.70
N HIS A 36 -9.87 2.41 0.24
CA HIS A 36 -9.11 2.84 -0.92
C HIS A 36 -9.96 2.79 -2.20
N ARG A 37 -9.91 3.86 -2.98
CA ARG A 37 -10.61 3.94 -4.27
C ARG A 37 -9.70 3.41 -5.37
N GLY A 38 -9.79 2.09 -5.59
CA GLY A 38 -9.04 1.40 -6.63
C GLY A 38 -8.58 0.02 -6.17
N MET A 39 -7.59 -0.55 -6.85
CA MET A 39 -7.03 -1.83 -6.46
C MET A 39 -6.18 -1.67 -5.19
N SER A 40 -6.50 -2.48 -4.16
CA SER A 40 -5.72 -2.57 -2.93
C SER A 40 -5.07 -3.94 -2.77
N VAL A 41 -3.78 -3.98 -2.44
CA VAL A 41 -3.10 -5.22 -2.04
C VAL A 41 -2.62 -5.13 -0.60
N VAL A 42 -2.92 -6.16 0.17
CA VAL A 42 -2.49 -6.30 1.56
C VAL A 42 -1.70 -7.59 1.71
N GLU A 43 -0.42 -7.48 2.01
CA GLU A 43 0.45 -8.62 2.31
C GLU A 43 0.32 -9.00 3.79
N MET A 44 -0.05 -10.25 4.04
CA MET A 44 -0.18 -10.82 5.38
C MET A 44 0.91 -11.87 5.60
N MET A 45 1.89 -11.56 6.45
CA MET A 45 2.92 -12.49 6.88
C MET A 45 2.33 -13.41 7.95
N GLN A 46 1.96 -14.62 7.55
CA GLN A 46 1.24 -15.59 8.37
C GLN A 46 2.13 -16.79 8.69
N ASN A 47 2.24 -17.15 9.97
CA ASN A 47 2.92 -18.36 10.39
C ASN A 47 1.95 -19.54 10.36
N CYS A 48 2.27 -20.58 9.60
CA CYS A 48 1.52 -21.83 9.64
C CYS A 48 2.24 -22.83 10.55
N VAL A 49 1.73 -22.99 11.78
CA VAL A 49 2.35 -23.87 12.79
C VAL A 49 2.50 -25.32 12.32
N ILE A 50 1.61 -25.80 11.45
CA ILE A 50 1.62 -27.19 10.97
C ILE A 50 2.65 -27.38 9.84
N PHE A 51 2.68 -26.48 8.86
CA PHE A 51 3.40 -26.70 7.60
C PHE A 51 4.68 -25.88 7.45
N ASN A 52 4.81 -24.76 8.17
CA ASN A 52 5.92 -23.82 8.01
C ASN A 52 6.13 -23.02 9.31
N ASP A 53 6.33 -23.74 10.40
CA ASP A 53 6.48 -23.13 11.72
C ASP A 53 7.73 -22.25 11.79
N LYS A 54 7.62 -21.15 12.54
CA LYS A 54 8.66 -20.15 12.77
C LYS A 54 9.21 -19.49 11.49
N THR A 55 8.47 -19.52 10.39
CA THR A 55 8.93 -18.96 9.10
C THR A 55 9.31 -17.48 9.17
N HIS A 56 8.65 -16.72 10.06
CA HIS A 56 8.91 -15.30 10.29
C HIS A 56 9.61 -15.02 11.63
N ALA A 57 10.06 -16.04 12.37
CA ALA A 57 10.61 -15.88 13.72
C ALA A 57 11.82 -14.94 13.79
N ALA A 58 12.58 -14.80 12.69
CA ALA A 58 13.71 -13.89 12.61
C ALA A 58 13.34 -12.42 12.91
N PHE A 59 12.10 -12.00 12.68
CA PHE A 59 11.63 -10.65 13.02
C PHE A 59 10.30 -10.63 13.78
N ALA A 60 9.60 -11.77 13.86
CA ALA A 60 8.26 -11.85 14.39
C ALA A 60 8.06 -12.82 15.57
N ALA A 61 9.11 -13.50 16.07
CA ALA A 61 8.98 -14.58 17.05
C ALA A 61 8.14 -14.23 18.30
N ASP A 62 8.34 -13.04 18.83
CA ASP A 62 7.69 -12.53 20.03
C ASP A 62 7.60 -11.00 19.97
N LYS A 63 6.92 -10.39 20.95
CA LYS A 63 6.68 -8.94 20.99
C LYS A 63 7.98 -8.12 21.11
N ALA A 64 8.97 -8.59 21.88
CA ALA A 64 10.24 -7.88 22.04
C ALA A 64 11.07 -7.96 20.75
N THR A 65 11.13 -9.15 20.13
CA THR A 65 11.77 -9.33 18.83
C THR A 65 11.13 -8.44 17.76
N ARG A 66 9.79 -8.34 17.73
CA ARG A 66 9.06 -7.47 16.79
C ARG A 66 9.37 -6.00 16.98
N ALA A 67 9.37 -5.51 18.22
CA ALA A 67 9.67 -4.11 18.52
C ALA A 67 11.04 -3.68 17.97
N GLU A 68 12.02 -4.58 18.00
CA GLU A 68 13.39 -4.30 17.55
C GLU A 68 13.63 -4.51 16.04
N ARG A 69 12.81 -5.32 15.38
CA ARG A 69 13.09 -5.84 14.02
C ARG A 69 12.02 -5.50 12.99
N THR A 70 10.97 -4.80 13.40
CA THR A 70 9.91 -4.27 12.53
C THR A 70 9.74 -2.79 12.77
N ILE A 71 9.24 -2.09 11.75
CA ILE A 71 8.83 -0.70 11.85
C ILE A 71 7.38 -0.57 11.40
N THR A 72 6.53 -0.06 12.28
CA THR A 72 5.12 0.20 11.95
C THR A 72 5.01 1.61 11.41
N LEU A 73 4.75 1.72 10.11
CA LEU A 73 4.60 2.99 9.42
C LEU A 73 3.20 3.56 9.65
N ARG A 74 3.15 4.85 10.00
CA ARG A 74 1.92 5.64 10.14
C ARG A 74 2.09 6.94 9.35
N HIS A 75 1.12 7.26 8.50
CA HIS A 75 1.17 8.47 7.69
C HIS A 75 1.29 9.72 8.59
N GLY A 76 2.22 10.62 8.25
CA GLY A 76 2.53 11.83 9.01
C GLY A 76 3.43 11.62 10.23
N GLU A 77 3.76 10.37 10.59
CA GLU A 77 4.64 10.10 11.73
C GLU A 77 6.10 9.89 11.32
N LYS A 78 7.02 10.20 12.24
CA LYS A 78 8.44 9.85 12.10
C LYS A 78 8.61 8.33 12.07
N MET A 79 9.42 7.86 11.13
CA MET A 79 9.77 6.46 10.93
C MET A 79 10.70 5.95 12.03
N LEU A 80 10.15 5.77 13.24
CA LEU A 80 10.85 5.28 14.42
C LEU A 80 10.45 3.84 14.76
N PHE A 81 11.40 3.10 15.34
CA PHE A 81 11.20 1.74 15.83
C PHE A 81 12.16 1.42 16.99
N GLY A 82 12.14 0.19 17.51
CA GLY A 82 12.81 -0.20 18.75
C GLY A 82 11.86 -0.16 19.93
N ALA A 83 12.15 -0.94 20.97
CA ALA A 83 11.34 -0.99 22.19
C ALA A 83 11.16 0.39 22.86
N ASN A 84 12.16 1.26 22.72
CA ASN A 84 12.16 2.63 23.25
C ASN A 84 11.91 3.71 22.19
N ARG A 85 11.61 3.34 20.93
CA ARG A 85 11.51 4.25 19.78
C ARG A 85 12.77 5.12 19.57
N ASP A 86 13.93 4.52 19.81
CA ASP A 86 15.25 5.15 19.75
C ASP A 86 15.97 4.90 18.41
N LYS A 87 15.42 4.06 17.53
CA LYS A 87 15.96 3.82 16.17
C LYS A 87 15.07 4.47 15.13
N GLY A 88 15.67 4.94 14.04
CA GLY A 88 14.96 5.60 12.95
C GLY A 88 15.49 5.24 11.56
N LEU A 89 14.71 5.59 10.54
CA LEU A 89 15.14 5.55 9.14
C LEU A 89 15.47 6.96 8.65
N VAL A 90 16.67 7.13 8.08
CA VAL A 90 17.10 8.35 7.40
C VAL A 90 17.37 8.06 5.92
N PHE A 91 17.39 9.10 5.09
CA PHE A 91 17.74 8.98 3.68
C PHE A 91 19.06 9.70 3.39
N GLU A 92 20.09 8.93 3.07
CA GLU A 92 21.43 9.43 2.77
C GLU A 92 22.01 8.72 1.56
N ASN A 93 22.71 9.46 0.69
CA ASN A 93 23.40 8.89 -0.47
C ASN A 93 22.49 8.01 -1.34
N MET A 94 21.24 8.44 -1.54
CA MET A 94 20.21 7.72 -2.30
C MET A 94 19.81 6.36 -1.71
N LYS A 95 20.03 6.14 -0.41
CA LYS A 95 19.70 4.89 0.29
C LYS A 95 19.05 5.17 1.64
N LEU A 96 18.23 4.21 2.07
CA LEU A 96 17.78 4.17 3.46
C LEU A 96 18.96 3.78 4.35
N LYS A 97 19.02 4.37 5.54
CA LYS A 97 19.96 3.99 6.59
C LYS A 97 19.22 3.89 7.92
N VAL A 98 19.50 2.83 8.65
CA VAL A 98 19.05 2.66 10.04
C VAL A 98 20.02 3.42 10.94
N VAL A 99 19.48 4.28 11.82
CA VAL A 99 20.26 5.06 12.77
C VAL A 99 19.68 4.95 14.17
N THR A 100 20.49 5.25 15.18
CA THR A 100 20.03 5.47 16.55
C THR A 100 19.94 6.96 16.81
N VAL A 101 18.77 7.45 17.22
CA VAL A 101 18.52 8.86 17.51
C VAL A 101 19.35 9.29 18.71
N GLY A 102 20.05 10.42 18.58
CA GLY A 102 20.98 10.94 19.60
C GLY A 102 22.40 10.38 19.51
N GLN A 103 22.68 9.48 18.57
CA GLN A 103 24.02 8.95 18.32
C GLN A 103 24.52 9.41 16.94
N GLU A 104 25.84 9.50 16.78
CA GLU A 104 26.51 9.86 15.51
C GLU A 104 26.02 11.19 14.90
N GLY A 105 25.44 12.08 15.71
CA GLY A 105 24.90 13.37 15.27
C GLY A 105 23.46 13.32 14.72
N TYR A 106 22.83 12.14 14.65
CA TYR A 106 21.45 12.02 14.20
C TYR A 106 20.47 12.51 15.25
N THR A 107 19.56 13.38 14.84
CA THR A 107 18.47 13.90 15.65
C THR A 107 17.13 13.41 15.12
N LEU A 108 16.05 13.74 15.83
CA LEU A 108 14.70 13.39 15.40
C LEU A 108 14.32 14.08 14.07
N ASP A 109 14.92 15.23 13.78
CA ASP A 109 14.63 16.00 12.58
C ASP A 109 15.15 15.31 11.32
N ASP A 110 16.25 14.57 11.43
CA ASP A 110 16.86 13.80 10.34
C ASP A 110 16.05 12.54 9.97
N VAL A 111 15.26 12.03 10.91
CA VAL A 111 14.41 10.84 10.68
C VAL A 111 13.30 11.17 9.68
N LEU A 112 13.11 10.29 8.70
CA LEU A 112 12.07 10.44 7.69
C LEU A 112 10.68 10.47 8.32
N THR A 113 9.81 11.30 7.77
CA THR A 113 8.36 11.24 8.04
C THR A 113 7.71 10.38 6.97
N HIS A 114 6.89 9.40 7.38
CA HIS A 114 6.20 8.55 6.42
C HIS A 114 5.04 9.29 5.76
N ASP A 115 5.07 9.37 4.44
CA ASP A 115 3.96 9.87 3.64
C ASP A 115 3.43 8.77 2.72
N ALA A 116 2.41 8.04 3.19
CA ALA A 116 1.72 7.04 2.38
C ALA A 116 1.07 7.59 1.10
N HIS A 117 0.81 8.90 1.02
CA HIS A 117 0.11 9.55 -0.08
C HIS A 117 1.08 10.14 -1.13
N GLU A 118 2.40 9.99 -0.93
CA GLU A 118 3.40 10.44 -1.90
C GLU A 118 3.22 9.69 -3.23
N ARG A 119 3.02 10.46 -4.31
CA ARG A 119 2.80 9.92 -5.65
C ARG A 119 4.05 9.24 -6.17
N ASP A 120 5.22 9.81 -5.86
CA ASP A 120 6.50 9.20 -6.20
C ASP A 120 6.64 7.83 -5.51
N THR A 121 7.10 6.86 -6.29
CA THR A 121 7.18 5.46 -5.84
C THR A 121 8.50 5.13 -5.15
N THR A 122 9.50 6.01 -5.19
CA THR A 122 10.88 5.69 -4.80
C THR A 122 10.98 5.23 -3.35
N LEU A 123 10.47 6.05 -2.42
CA LEU A 123 10.53 5.72 -1.00
C LEU A 123 9.68 4.49 -0.67
N HIS A 124 8.48 4.39 -1.26
CA HIS A 124 7.58 3.25 -1.09
C HIS A 124 8.22 1.93 -1.55
N SER A 125 8.91 1.94 -2.69
CA SER A 125 9.66 0.78 -3.19
C SER A 125 10.79 0.38 -2.25
N MET A 126 11.56 1.35 -1.74
CA MET A 126 12.62 1.08 -0.76
C MET A 126 12.08 0.48 0.54
N LEU A 127 10.97 1.02 1.06
CA LEU A 127 10.31 0.52 2.27
C LEU A 127 9.77 -0.90 2.06
N ALA A 128 9.15 -1.17 0.92
CA ALA A 128 8.67 -2.51 0.56
C ALA A 128 9.80 -3.54 0.42
N ALA A 129 10.97 -3.10 -0.05
CA ALA A 129 12.18 -3.91 -0.21
C ALA A 129 12.92 -4.21 1.10
N MET A 130 12.62 -3.50 2.19
CA MET A 130 13.30 -3.70 3.47
C MET A 130 13.16 -5.13 3.99
N LYS A 131 14.27 -5.68 4.45
CA LYS A 131 14.36 -7.05 4.97
C LYS A 131 15.37 -7.12 6.13
N TYR A 132 14.99 -7.84 7.18
CA TYR A 132 15.89 -8.18 8.27
C TYR A 132 16.99 -9.15 7.80
N PRO A 133 18.26 -9.03 8.24
CA PRO A 133 18.77 -8.17 9.32
C PRO A 133 19.16 -6.75 8.94
N ASP A 134 19.31 -6.44 7.64
CA ASP A 134 19.86 -5.15 7.20
C ASP A 134 18.92 -3.98 7.52
N TYR A 135 17.61 -4.22 7.46
CA TYR A 135 16.57 -3.24 7.78
C TYR A 135 15.47 -3.87 8.65
N PRO A 136 14.74 -3.07 9.46
CA PRO A 136 13.50 -3.55 10.04
C PRO A 136 12.49 -3.85 8.92
N VAL A 137 11.63 -4.85 9.13
CA VAL A 137 10.53 -5.11 8.19
C VAL A 137 9.47 -4.02 8.34
N ALA A 138 9.16 -3.30 7.25
CA ALA A 138 8.10 -2.30 7.24
C ALA A 138 6.72 -2.94 7.31
N LEU A 139 5.90 -2.49 8.25
CA LEU A 139 4.50 -2.86 8.43
C LEU A 139 3.61 -1.62 8.36
N GLY A 140 2.31 -1.82 8.24
CA GLY A 140 1.31 -0.76 8.08
C GLY A 140 1.00 -0.46 6.62
N VAL A 141 0.31 0.67 6.40
CA VAL A 141 0.01 1.18 5.06
C VAL A 141 1.27 1.85 4.52
N ILE A 142 1.95 1.16 3.60
CA ILE A 142 3.15 1.68 2.97
C ILE A 142 2.76 2.70 1.90
N ARG A 143 1.73 2.42 1.09
CA ARG A 143 1.27 3.31 0.03
C ARG A 143 -0.26 3.35 -0.02
N ALA A 144 -0.82 4.53 -0.19
CA ALA A 144 -2.25 4.78 -0.41
C ALA A 144 -2.41 6.09 -1.19
N VAL A 145 -2.30 6.03 -2.52
CA VAL A 145 -2.32 7.20 -3.40
C VAL A 145 -3.62 7.21 -4.19
N GLU A 146 -4.33 8.34 -4.18
CA GLU A 146 -5.50 8.51 -5.05
C GLU A 146 -5.09 8.51 -6.53
N ASP A 147 -5.87 7.81 -7.34
CA ASP A 147 -5.70 7.74 -8.79
C ASP A 147 -7.06 7.99 -9.45
N ASP A 148 -7.07 8.91 -10.42
CA ASP A 148 -8.26 9.24 -11.18
C ASP A 148 -8.58 8.16 -12.22
N ALA A 149 -7.59 7.33 -12.60
CA ALA A 149 -7.72 6.27 -13.59
C ALA A 149 -8.21 4.93 -13.01
N VAL A 150 -9.24 4.97 -12.15
CA VAL A 150 -9.87 3.73 -11.66
C VAL A 150 -10.75 3.13 -12.75
N TYR A 151 -10.55 1.83 -13.05
CA TYR A 151 -11.14 1.18 -14.22
C TYR A 151 -12.66 1.30 -14.32
N ASP A 152 -13.40 0.98 -13.26
CA ASP A 152 -14.86 1.05 -13.23
C ASP A 152 -15.36 2.48 -13.50
N ARG A 153 -14.75 3.47 -12.85
CA ARG A 153 -15.06 4.89 -13.07
C ARG A 153 -14.74 5.36 -14.48
N ALA A 154 -13.61 4.93 -15.04
CA ALA A 154 -13.22 5.28 -16.40
C ALA A 154 -14.21 4.69 -17.43
N VAL A 155 -14.69 3.47 -17.19
CA VAL A 155 -15.75 2.85 -18.01
C VAL A 155 -17.08 3.59 -17.85
N GLU A 156 -17.49 3.91 -16.63
CA GLU A 156 -18.71 4.69 -16.39
C GLU A 156 -18.66 6.06 -17.07
N GLN A 157 -17.55 6.77 -16.93
CA GLN A 157 -17.34 8.06 -17.59
C GLN A 157 -17.43 7.93 -19.11
N GLN A 158 -16.79 6.92 -19.69
CA GLN A 158 -16.87 6.66 -21.14
C GLN A 158 -18.32 6.40 -21.59
N VAL A 159 -19.09 5.63 -20.82
CA VAL A 159 -20.50 5.36 -21.11
C VAL A 159 -21.34 6.65 -21.08
N GLU A 160 -21.14 7.50 -20.08
CA GLU A 160 -21.88 8.77 -19.96
C GLU A 160 -21.53 9.76 -21.08
N GLU A 161 -20.25 9.85 -21.48
CA GLU A 161 -19.81 10.66 -22.63
C GLU A 161 -20.50 10.23 -23.95
N VAL A 162 -20.62 8.92 -24.18
CA VAL A 162 -21.31 8.38 -25.36
C VAL A 162 -22.83 8.59 -25.26
N LYS A 163 -23.44 8.39 -24.09
CA LYS A 163 -24.88 8.65 -23.89
C LYS A 163 -25.24 10.11 -24.14
N ALA A 164 -24.40 11.05 -23.72
CA ALA A 164 -24.64 12.48 -23.89
C ALA A 164 -24.72 12.87 -25.38
N SER A 165 -23.88 12.25 -26.23
CA SER A 165 -23.80 12.51 -27.67
C SER A 165 -24.69 11.60 -28.52
N SER A 166 -25.23 10.51 -27.96
CA SER A 166 -26.08 9.55 -28.68
C SER A 166 -27.40 10.17 -29.16
N LYS A 167 -27.75 9.85 -30.41
CA LYS A 167 -29.08 10.10 -31.00
C LYS A 167 -30.14 9.09 -30.54
N ILE A 168 -29.71 7.93 -30.06
CA ILE A 168 -30.57 6.86 -29.56
C ILE A 168 -30.72 7.05 -28.05
N ARG A 169 -31.94 7.38 -27.59
CA ARG A 169 -32.26 7.66 -26.18
C ARG A 169 -33.08 6.54 -25.53
N CYS A 170 -33.80 5.76 -26.33
CA CYS A 170 -34.53 4.58 -25.87
C CYS A 170 -34.42 3.42 -26.87
N VAL A 171 -34.98 2.26 -26.50
CA VAL A 171 -35.01 1.07 -27.36
C VAL A 171 -35.78 1.34 -28.65
N ASP A 172 -36.86 2.12 -28.62
CA ASP A 172 -37.62 2.45 -29.82
C ASP A 172 -36.81 3.26 -30.83
N ASP A 173 -35.98 4.22 -30.37
CA ASP A 173 -35.06 4.95 -31.25
C ASP A 173 -34.07 4.00 -31.92
N LEU A 174 -33.58 2.99 -31.19
CA LEU A 174 -32.68 1.98 -31.72
C LEU A 174 -33.38 1.12 -32.78
N LEU A 175 -34.57 0.60 -32.45
CA LEU A 175 -35.35 -0.26 -33.36
C LEU A 175 -35.76 0.50 -34.64
N ARG A 176 -35.99 1.82 -34.54
CA ARG A 176 -36.34 2.69 -35.67
C ARG A 176 -35.13 3.32 -36.37
N SER A 177 -33.90 3.11 -35.89
CA SER A 177 -32.69 3.71 -36.49
C SER A 177 -32.27 3.07 -37.80
N GLY A 178 -32.77 1.86 -38.09
CA GLY A 178 -32.53 1.12 -39.34
C GLY A 178 -33.65 1.31 -40.38
N ALA A 179 -33.64 0.46 -41.42
CA ALA A 179 -34.72 0.44 -42.40
C ALA A 179 -35.95 -0.28 -41.82
N THR A 180 -37.01 0.48 -41.52
CA THR A 180 -38.29 -0.04 -41.03
C THR A 180 -39.39 0.19 -42.07
N TRP A 181 -40.43 -0.65 -42.07
CA TRP A 181 -41.63 -0.47 -42.89
C TRP A 181 -42.90 -0.63 -42.02
N GLU A 182 -43.97 0.05 -42.42
CA GLU A 182 -45.30 -0.10 -41.81
C GLU A 182 -46.10 -1.12 -42.63
N VAL A 183 -46.91 -1.94 -41.95
CA VAL A 183 -47.79 -2.93 -42.57
C VAL A 183 -49.23 -2.50 -42.30
N GLU A 184 -50.02 -2.36 -43.36
CA GLU A 184 -51.47 -2.13 -43.31
C GLU A 184 -52.28 -3.43 -43.49
#